data_AF-A0A2M8B3R2-F1
#
_entry.id   AF-A0A2M8B3R2-F1
#
_cell.length_a   1.000
_cell.length_b   1.000
_cell.length_c   1.000
_cell.angle_alpha   90.00
_cell.angle_beta   90.00
_cell.angle_gamma   90.00
#
_symmetry.space_group_name_H-M   'P 1'
#
loop_
_entity.id
_entity.type
_entity.pdbx_description
1 polymer ?
#
loop_
_entity_poly.entity_id
_entity_poly.type
_entity_poly.pdbx_seq_one_letter_code
_entity_poly.pdbx_strand_id
1 'polypeptide(L)'
;MKKFTLLVAVLMMVAFAGAGCKKKQPPPPPMPPQGAPGQPGMPGAPHGEAGAPPVEKKVVVPAAVKGAWKAAKIEVEFKEKKSKKAFTIPLNSEFKVPDTDLTMKIGNFLPHFSMAGDQITSNSNNPENPAVQLEVFQGGKEIFHGWLFSKFPAVHPFTHDKYGVALLEGVKK
;
A
#
# COMPACT_ATOMS: atom_id res chain seq x y z
N MET A 1 -11.67 18.38 43.48
CA MET A 1 -13.14 18.44 43.74
C MET A 1 -13.82 18.51 42.38
N LYS A 2 -14.85 17.75 41.97
CA LYS A 2 -15.83 16.85 42.57
C LYS A 2 -16.10 15.74 41.52
N LYS A 3 -15.92 14.45 41.83
CA LYS A 3 -16.91 13.49 42.37
C LYS A 3 -18.25 13.51 41.61
N PHE A 4 -18.39 12.52 40.73
CA PHE A 4 -19.65 11.95 40.29
C PHE A 4 -20.53 11.56 41.49
N THR A 5 -21.85 11.54 41.29
CA THR A 5 -22.73 10.35 41.33
C THR A 5 -24.06 10.61 42.07
N LEU A 6 -25.17 10.27 41.39
CA LEU A 6 -26.39 9.56 41.89
C LEU A 6 -27.31 10.31 42.90
N LEU A 7 -28.65 10.18 42.96
CA LEU A 7 -29.65 9.20 42.49
C LEU A 7 -31.07 9.75 42.89
N VAL A 8 -32.12 8.97 42.63
CA VAL A 8 -33.47 8.95 43.28
C VAL A 8 -34.51 9.90 42.64
N ALA A 9 -35.73 9.52 42.22
CA ALA A 9 -36.51 8.28 42.24
C ALA A 9 -37.76 8.41 41.35
N VAL A 10 -38.56 7.34 41.35
CA VAL A 10 -40.02 7.20 41.08
C VAL A 10 -40.24 6.36 39.81
N LEU A 11 -40.38 5.02 39.91
CA LEU A 11 -41.45 4.21 40.51
C LEU A 11 -42.76 4.22 39.68
N MET A 12 -43.28 3.00 39.47
CA MET A 12 -44.58 2.59 38.89
C MET A 12 -44.63 2.53 37.35
N MET A 13 -44.53 1.35 36.75
CA MET A 13 -45.50 0.25 36.65
C MET A 13 -46.72 0.55 35.77
N VAL A 14 -46.99 -0.44 34.90
CA VAL A 14 -48.25 -0.76 34.20
C VAL A 14 -48.55 0.08 32.95
N ALA A 15 -48.99 -0.43 31.80
CA ALA A 15 -48.94 -1.70 31.07
C ALA A 15 -49.66 -1.42 29.73
N PHE A 16 -49.51 -2.31 28.75
CA PHE A 16 -50.27 -2.42 27.49
C PHE A 16 -50.06 -1.29 26.46
N ALA A 17 -50.07 -1.52 25.16
CA ALA A 17 -49.90 -2.68 24.29
C ALA A 17 -49.82 -2.07 22.88
N GLY A 18 -48.98 -2.59 22.00
CA GLY A 18 -48.86 -2.05 20.64
C GLY A 18 -48.08 -2.98 19.74
N ALA A 19 -48.79 -3.55 18.77
CA ALA A 19 -48.41 -4.63 17.87
C ALA A 19 -47.14 -4.37 17.02
N GLY A 20 -46.40 -5.46 16.72
CA GLY A 20 -45.35 -5.46 15.71
C GLY A 20 -44.68 -6.82 15.52
N CYS A 21 -45.04 -7.51 14.44
CA CYS A 21 -44.64 -8.85 13.98
C CYS A 21 -43.21 -9.34 14.34
N LYS A 22 -43.13 -10.56 14.89
CA LYS A 22 -41.89 -11.34 14.99
C LYS A 22 -42.10 -12.71 14.33
N LYS A 23 -41.75 -12.84 13.06
CA LYS A 23 -41.65 -14.14 12.37
C LYS A 23 -40.51 -14.92 13.04
N LYS A 24 -40.82 -16.09 13.59
CA LYS A 24 -39.85 -17.09 14.06
C LYS A 24 -39.15 -17.70 12.84
N GLN A 25 -37.83 -17.58 12.76
CA GLN A 25 -37.01 -18.35 11.83
C GLN A 25 -36.80 -19.77 12.40
N PRO A 26 -36.79 -20.82 11.55
CA PRO A 26 -36.40 -22.16 11.97
C PRO A 26 -34.90 -22.25 12.28
N PRO A 27 -34.46 -23.21 13.12
CA PRO A 27 -33.07 -23.34 13.51
C PRO A 27 -32.17 -23.75 12.32
N PRO A 28 -30.90 -23.30 12.30
CA PRO A 28 -29.96 -23.63 11.23
C PRO A 28 -29.47 -25.09 11.32
N PRO A 29 -29.04 -25.69 10.19
CA PRO A 29 -28.48 -27.04 10.14
C PRO A 29 -27.09 -27.12 10.83
N PRO A 30 -26.63 -28.31 11.26
CA PRO A 30 -25.40 -28.43 12.04
C PRO A 30 -24.15 -28.12 11.21
N MET A 31 -23.21 -27.41 11.83
CA MET A 31 -21.92 -27.02 11.27
C MET A 31 -20.92 -28.20 11.26
N PRO A 32 -19.99 -28.28 10.27
CA PRO A 32 -18.78 -29.09 10.38
C PRO A 32 -17.74 -28.39 11.30
N PRO A 33 -16.79 -29.13 11.90
CA PRO A 33 -16.02 -28.65 13.04
C PRO A 33 -14.96 -27.59 12.69
N GLN A 34 -14.74 -26.72 13.68
CA GLN A 34 -13.87 -25.54 13.67
C GLN A 34 -12.40 -25.83 13.34
N GLY A 35 -11.86 -25.06 12.39
CA GLY A 35 -10.46 -24.58 12.41
C GLY A 35 -10.43 -23.14 12.95
N ALA A 36 -9.41 -22.81 13.74
CA ALA A 36 -9.33 -21.63 14.62
C ALA A 36 -8.93 -20.29 13.89
N PRO A 37 -8.74 -19.16 14.59
CA PRO A 37 -9.43 -17.89 14.35
C PRO A 37 -8.64 -16.86 13.49
N GLY A 38 -9.36 -16.06 12.69
CA GLY A 38 -8.83 -14.86 12.04
C GLY A 38 -9.92 -14.11 11.29
N GLN A 39 -10.07 -12.81 11.58
CA GLN A 39 -11.07 -11.89 11.03
C GLN A 39 -11.31 -12.00 9.50
N PRO A 40 -12.53 -11.70 9.02
CA PRO A 40 -12.76 -11.44 7.60
C PRO A 40 -11.93 -10.24 7.16
N GLY A 41 -10.92 -10.48 6.31
CA GLY A 41 -10.22 -9.43 5.60
C GLY A 41 -11.21 -8.62 4.77
N MET A 42 -11.05 -7.30 4.79
CA MET A 42 -11.70 -6.40 3.82
C MET A 42 -11.44 -6.89 2.39
N PRO A 43 -12.33 -6.59 1.41
CA PRO A 43 -12.10 -6.96 0.01
C PRO A 43 -10.89 -6.17 -0.53
N GLY A 44 -9.71 -6.74 -0.30
CA GLY A 44 -8.47 -6.37 -0.95
C GLY A 44 -8.53 -6.81 -2.41
N ALA A 45 -7.85 -6.03 -3.25
CA ALA A 45 -7.60 -6.22 -4.67
C ALA A 45 -7.65 -7.67 -5.18
N PRO A 46 -8.09 -7.90 -6.44
CA PRO A 46 -8.23 -9.23 -7.00
C PRO A 46 -6.90 -9.98 -6.89
N HIS A 47 -6.81 -10.88 -5.91
CA HIS A 47 -5.81 -11.92 -5.92
C HIS A 47 -6.17 -12.81 -7.10
N GLY A 48 -5.32 -12.77 -8.13
CA GLY A 48 -5.39 -13.73 -9.22
C GLY A 48 -5.45 -15.13 -8.65
N GLU A 49 -6.26 -15.97 -9.29
CA GLU A 49 -6.40 -17.39 -8.98
C GLU A 49 -5.03 -18.03 -8.77
N ALA A 50 -4.88 -18.75 -7.67
CA ALA A 50 -3.65 -19.49 -7.37
C ALA A 50 -3.37 -20.48 -8.51
N GLY A 51 -2.39 -20.17 -9.36
CA GLY A 51 -1.98 -21.00 -10.49
C GLY A 51 -1.96 -20.32 -11.87
N ALA A 52 -2.49 -19.10 -12.00
CA ALA A 52 -2.29 -18.32 -13.22
C ALA A 52 -0.86 -17.73 -13.25
N PRO A 53 -0.12 -17.84 -14.37
CA PRO A 53 1.16 -17.16 -14.50
C PRO A 53 0.95 -15.64 -14.33
N PRO A 54 1.89 -14.91 -13.70
CA PRO A 54 1.79 -13.46 -13.60
C PRO A 54 1.60 -12.87 -14.99
N VAL A 55 0.47 -12.19 -15.21
CA VAL A 55 0.29 -11.42 -16.44
C VAL A 55 1.28 -10.25 -16.36
N GLU A 56 2.34 -10.31 -17.16
CA GLU A 56 3.28 -9.20 -17.29
C GLU A 56 2.50 -7.97 -17.79
N LYS A 57 2.36 -6.97 -16.92
CA LYS A 57 1.66 -5.75 -17.27
C LYS A 57 2.56 -4.85 -18.11
N LYS A 58 2.05 -4.40 -19.25
CA LYS A 58 2.73 -3.43 -20.11
C LYS A 58 2.73 -2.06 -19.44
N VAL A 59 3.91 -1.50 -19.22
CA VAL A 59 4.06 -0.12 -18.77
C VAL A 59 4.01 0.82 -19.97
N VAL A 60 3.07 1.77 -19.95
CA VAL A 60 2.93 2.81 -20.97
C VAL A 60 3.05 4.16 -20.30
N VAL A 61 4.06 4.94 -20.68
CA VAL A 61 4.25 6.30 -20.15
C VAL A 61 3.71 7.30 -21.18
N PRO A 62 2.63 8.07 -20.87
CA PRO A 62 2.11 9.09 -21.77
C PRO A 62 3.18 10.13 -22.13
N ALA A 63 3.14 10.67 -23.35
CA ALA A 63 4.13 11.64 -23.83
C ALA A 63 4.28 12.87 -22.91
N ALA A 64 3.14 13.39 -22.41
CA ALA A 64 3.10 14.49 -21.45
C ALA A 64 3.85 14.20 -20.14
N VAL A 65 3.95 12.92 -19.74
CA VAL A 65 4.68 12.48 -18.54
C VAL A 65 6.15 12.25 -18.88
N LYS A 66 6.47 11.51 -19.95
CA LYS A 66 7.85 11.19 -20.37
C LYS A 66 8.70 12.45 -20.57
N GLY A 67 8.08 13.55 -21.01
CA GLY A 67 8.72 14.85 -21.19
C GLY A 67 8.93 15.66 -19.90
N ALA A 68 8.20 15.37 -18.83
CA ALA A 68 8.08 16.28 -17.68
C ALA A 68 8.99 15.96 -16.49
N TRP A 69 9.49 14.73 -16.38
CA TRP A 69 10.27 14.26 -15.22
C TRP A 69 11.67 13.77 -15.64
N LYS A 70 12.69 14.07 -14.84
CA LYS A 70 14.09 13.65 -15.09
C LYS A 70 14.67 12.72 -14.04
N ALA A 71 14.16 12.75 -12.81
CA ALA A 71 14.71 11.98 -11.70
C ALA A 71 13.62 11.63 -10.68
N ALA A 72 13.94 10.72 -9.77
CA ALA A 72 13.19 10.47 -8.55
C ALA A 72 14.07 10.77 -7.34
N LYS A 73 13.47 11.33 -6.29
CA LYS A 73 14.14 11.56 -5.01
C LYS A 73 13.78 10.40 -4.09
N ILE A 74 14.77 9.58 -3.76
CA ILE A 74 14.65 8.36 -2.99
C ILE A 74 15.28 8.56 -1.61
N GLU A 75 14.53 8.28 -0.55
CA GLU A 75 15.09 8.17 0.80
C GLU A 75 15.61 6.75 1.02
N VAL A 76 16.84 6.65 1.51
CA VAL A 76 17.40 5.40 2.04
C VAL A 76 17.59 5.57 3.54
N GLU A 77 16.94 4.70 4.30
CA GLU A 77 17.16 4.55 5.73
C GLU A 77 18.26 3.52 5.98
N PHE A 78 19.24 3.89 6.82
CA PHE A 78 20.28 3.02 7.33
C PHE A 78 19.94 2.69 8.79
N LYS A 79 19.27 1.56 9.01
CA LYS A 79 18.66 1.21 10.31
C LYS A 79 19.70 1.07 11.42
N GLU A 80 20.82 0.43 11.13
CA GLU A 80 21.94 0.27 12.08
C GLU A 80 22.52 1.62 12.51
N LYS A 81 22.61 2.58 11.58
CA LYS A 81 23.12 3.94 11.82
C LYS A 81 22.04 4.90 12.33
N LYS A 82 20.78 4.46 12.45
CA LYS A 82 19.60 5.28 12.76
C LYS A 82 19.57 6.59 11.98
N SER A 83 19.89 6.52 10.69
CA SER A 83 20.04 7.70 9.83
C SER A 83 19.32 7.51 8.52
N LYS A 84 18.94 8.60 7.87
CA LYS A 84 18.26 8.63 6.58
C LYS A 84 18.98 9.60 5.66
N LYS A 85 19.11 9.25 4.37
CA LYS A 85 19.68 10.11 3.34
C LYS A 85 18.78 10.10 2.12
N ALA A 86 18.55 11.27 1.54
CA ALA A 86 17.84 11.42 0.28
C ALA A 86 18.83 11.50 -0.89
N PHE A 87 18.54 10.76 -1.95
CA PHE A 87 19.30 10.75 -3.20
C PHE A 87 18.38 11.13 -4.36
N THR A 88 18.82 12.09 -5.17
CA THR A 88 18.15 12.41 -6.44
C THR A 88 18.78 11.57 -7.53
N ILE A 89 18.05 10.60 -8.05
CA ILE A 89 18.56 9.59 -8.99
C ILE A 89 17.85 9.77 -10.34
N PRO A 90 18.58 9.93 -11.46
CA PRO A 90 17.98 10.04 -12.79
C PRO A 90 17.06 8.85 -13.12
N LEU A 91 15.98 9.11 -13.85
CA LEU A 91 15.12 8.02 -14.34
C LEU A 91 15.86 7.19 -15.39
N ASN A 92 15.55 5.90 -15.47
CA ASN A 92 16.20 4.92 -16.34
C ASN A 92 17.71 4.83 -16.10
N SER A 93 18.13 4.85 -14.84
CA SER A 93 19.54 4.77 -14.46
C SER A 93 19.77 3.81 -13.31
N GLU A 94 21.03 3.40 -13.17
CA GLU A 94 21.50 2.59 -12.06
C GLU A 94 22.24 3.47 -11.05
N PHE A 95 22.05 3.19 -9.77
CA PHE A 95 22.64 3.94 -8.67
C PHE A 95 23.16 2.98 -7.59
N LYS A 96 24.46 3.04 -7.35
CA LYS A 96 25.10 2.36 -6.23
C LYS A 96 24.86 3.16 -4.95
N VAL A 97 24.20 2.56 -3.95
CA VAL A 97 23.99 3.22 -2.66
C VAL A 97 25.34 3.28 -1.92
N PRO A 98 25.86 4.49 -1.57
CA PRO A 98 27.17 4.62 -0.94
C PRO A 98 27.29 3.81 0.35
N ASP A 99 28.47 3.24 0.59
CA ASP A 99 28.81 2.46 1.79
C ASP A 99 27.94 1.19 2.01
N THR A 100 27.37 0.62 0.93
CA THR A 100 26.56 -0.60 1.00
C THR A 100 26.83 -1.53 -0.18
N ASP A 101 26.30 -2.75 -0.11
CA ASP A 101 26.22 -3.69 -1.22
C ASP A 101 24.94 -3.53 -2.08
N LEU A 102 24.10 -2.54 -1.76
CA LEU A 102 22.88 -2.24 -2.53
C LEU A 102 23.17 -1.48 -3.83
N THR A 103 22.44 -1.88 -4.87
CA THR A 103 22.33 -1.19 -6.15
C THR A 103 20.85 -1.00 -6.46
N MET A 104 20.44 0.20 -6.82
CA MET A 104 19.06 0.52 -7.21
C MET A 104 19.02 0.83 -8.70
N LYS A 105 18.07 0.24 -9.43
CA LYS A 105 17.73 0.67 -10.79
C LYS A 105 16.41 1.42 -10.75
N ILE A 106 16.45 2.68 -11.16
CA ILE A 106 15.28 3.54 -11.23
C ILE A 106 14.72 3.46 -12.64
N GLY A 107 13.47 3.00 -12.76
CA GLY A 107 12.75 2.93 -14.02
C GLY A 107 11.90 4.18 -14.28
N ASN A 108 10.67 3.93 -14.72
CA ASN A 108 9.70 4.98 -15.02
C ASN A 108 9.14 5.65 -13.75
N PHE A 109 8.81 6.94 -13.86
CA PHE A 109 8.03 7.66 -12.87
C PHE A 109 6.64 7.99 -13.43
N LEU A 110 5.60 7.65 -12.67
CA LEU A 110 4.20 7.90 -13.01
C LEU A 110 3.60 8.81 -11.93
N PRO A 111 3.34 10.11 -12.23
CA PRO A 111 2.83 11.05 -11.22
C PRO A 111 1.39 10.72 -10.79
N HIS A 112 0.61 10.05 -11.63
CA HIS A 112 -0.73 9.59 -11.32
C HIS A 112 -0.87 8.13 -11.74
N PHE A 113 -0.14 7.25 -11.05
CA PHE A 113 -0.14 5.81 -11.30
C PHE A 113 -1.57 5.25 -11.37
N SER A 114 -1.84 4.52 -12.43
CA SER A 114 -3.06 3.75 -12.65
C SER A 114 -2.73 2.41 -13.29
N MET A 115 -3.56 1.42 -12.97
CA MET A 115 -3.45 0.08 -13.49
C MET A 115 -4.85 -0.37 -13.92
N ALA A 116 -5.01 -0.71 -15.19
CA ALA A 116 -6.27 -1.21 -15.75
C ALA A 116 -5.96 -2.35 -16.73
N GLY A 117 -6.60 -3.51 -16.52
CA GLY A 117 -6.30 -4.71 -17.30
C GLY A 117 -4.82 -5.11 -17.22
N ASP A 118 -4.21 -5.25 -18.39
CA ASP A 118 -2.81 -5.58 -18.63
C ASP A 118 -1.89 -4.35 -18.72
N GLN A 119 -2.40 -3.13 -18.47
CA GLN A 119 -1.64 -1.90 -18.64
C GLN A 119 -1.41 -1.17 -17.30
N ILE A 120 -0.18 -0.69 -17.11
CA ILE A 120 0.19 0.31 -16.10
C ILE A 120 0.47 1.63 -16.82
N THR A 121 -0.11 2.73 -16.36
CA THR A 121 0.01 4.05 -16.99
C THR A 121 -0.15 5.19 -15.97
N SER A 122 -0.05 6.44 -16.44
CA SER A 122 -0.38 7.62 -15.66
C SER A 122 -1.67 8.27 -16.19
N ASN A 123 -2.65 8.55 -15.33
CA ASN A 123 -3.91 9.19 -15.73
C ASN A 123 -3.77 10.70 -15.99
N SER A 124 -2.82 11.35 -15.33
CA SER A 124 -2.50 12.76 -15.52
C SER A 124 -1.00 13.00 -15.35
N ASN A 125 -0.54 14.24 -15.56
CA ASN A 125 0.83 14.66 -15.24
C ASN A 125 0.95 15.32 -13.85
N ASN A 126 -0.15 15.39 -13.10
CA ASN A 126 -0.15 15.91 -11.74
C ASN A 126 0.22 14.78 -10.76
N PRO A 127 0.99 15.06 -9.70
CA PRO A 127 1.45 14.05 -8.74
C PRO A 127 0.33 13.62 -7.77
N GLU A 128 -0.77 13.07 -8.30
CA GLU A 128 -1.95 12.65 -7.53
C GLU A 128 -1.75 11.30 -6.84
N ASN A 129 -1.09 10.37 -7.52
CA ASN A 129 -0.66 9.06 -7.02
C ASN A 129 0.76 8.75 -7.53
N PRO A 130 1.80 9.43 -7.01
CA PRO A 130 3.13 9.33 -7.56
C PRO A 130 3.76 7.98 -7.25
N ALA A 131 4.26 7.32 -8.29
CA ALA A 131 4.96 6.06 -8.18
C ALA A 131 6.23 6.04 -9.02
N VAL A 132 7.25 5.32 -8.55
CA VAL A 132 8.47 5.03 -9.29
C VAL A 132 8.68 3.53 -9.38
N GLN A 133 9.06 3.06 -10.56
CA GLN A 133 9.52 1.69 -10.74
C GLN A 133 10.93 1.56 -10.16
N LEU A 134 11.13 0.55 -9.32
CA LEU A 134 12.38 0.30 -8.63
C LEU A 134 12.72 -1.18 -8.66
N GLU A 135 13.95 -1.48 -9.06
CA GLU A 135 14.61 -2.74 -8.75
C GLU A 135 15.72 -2.48 -7.74
N VAL A 136 15.87 -3.37 -6.75
CA VAL A 136 16.96 -3.33 -5.78
C VAL A 136 17.72 -4.64 -5.84
N PHE A 137 19.05 -4.53 -5.97
CA PHE A 137 19.97 -5.65 -5.98
C PHE A 137 20.88 -5.55 -4.74
N GLN A 138 21.19 -6.69 -4.15
CA GLN A 138 22.18 -6.83 -3.08
C GLN A 138 23.25 -7.84 -3.51
N GLY A 139 24.50 -7.38 -3.63
CA GLY A 139 25.58 -8.26 -4.11
C GLY A 139 25.30 -8.89 -5.48
N GLY A 140 24.53 -8.19 -6.34
CA GLY A 140 24.14 -8.67 -7.67
C GLY A 140 22.86 -9.52 -7.73
N LYS A 141 22.30 -9.92 -6.58
CA LYS A 141 21.01 -10.64 -6.52
C LYS A 141 19.85 -9.65 -6.43
N GLU A 142 18.83 -9.78 -7.29
CA GLU A 142 17.60 -9.00 -7.15
C GLU A 142 16.89 -9.38 -5.84
N ILE A 143 16.61 -8.39 -5.00
CA ILE A 143 15.90 -8.55 -3.72
C ILE A 143 14.58 -7.78 -3.69
N PHE A 144 14.31 -6.95 -4.68
CA PHE A 144 13.04 -6.25 -4.86
C PHE A 144 12.85 -5.84 -6.31
N HIS A 145 11.63 -5.97 -6.80
CA HIS A 145 11.17 -5.47 -8.08
C HIS A 145 9.73 -5.00 -7.91
N GLY A 146 9.48 -3.70 -8.05
CA GLY A 146 8.13 -3.18 -7.85
C GLY A 146 7.99 -1.68 -8.02
N TRP A 147 6.88 -1.16 -7.51
CA TRP A 147 6.55 0.25 -7.52
C TRP A 147 6.54 0.79 -6.10
N LEU A 148 7.26 1.88 -5.85
CA LEU A 148 7.15 2.62 -4.60
C LEU A 148 6.21 3.82 -4.78
N PHE A 149 5.31 4.03 -3.83
CA PHE A 149 4.31 5.09 -3.85
C PHE A 149 4.58 6.11 -2.75
N SER A 150 4.79 7.39 -3.08
CA SER A 150 5.13 8.39 -2.06
C SER A 150 3.97 8.70 -1.12
N LYS A 151 2.73 8.62 -1.63
CA LYS A 151 1.50 8.89 -0.85
C LYS A 151 0.95 7.63 -0.16
N PHE A 152 1.43 6.45 -0.54
CA PHE A 152 0.97 5.16 -0.02
C PHE A 152 2.17 4.22 0.26
N PRO A 153 3.13 4.60 1.12
CA PRO A 153 4.41 3.89 1.27
C PRO A 153 4.28 2.47 1.83
N ALA A 154 3.12 2.10 2.38
CA ALA A 154 2.83 0.76 2.86
C ALA A 154 2.34 -0.21 1.76
N VAL A 155 2.12 0.26 0.54
CA VAL A 155 1.73 -0.56 -0.61
C VAL A 155 2.99 -1.13 -1.26
N HIS A 156 3.18 -2.45 -1.16
CA HIS A 156 4.36 -3.17 -1.65
C HIS A 156 5.70 -2.52 -1.22
N PRO A 157 5.92 -2.34 0.09
CA PRO A 157 7.12 -1.68 0.58
C PRO A 157 8.35 -2.52 0.29
N PHE A 158 9.49 -1.85 0.10
CA PHE A 158 10.78 -2.52 0.20
C PHE A 158 11.04 -2.95 1.66
N THR A 159 11.22 -4.25 1.89
CA THR A 159 11.48 -4.81 3.23
C THR A 159 12.88 -5.40 3.30
N HIS A 160 13.71 -4.90 4.22
CA HIS A 160 15.06 -5.38 4.45
C HIS A 160 15.50 -5.12 5.90
N ASP A 161 16.35 -5.98 6.47
CA ASP A 161 16.73 -5.89 7.89
C ASP A 161 17.57 -4.65 8.21
N LYS A 162 18.45 -4.27 7.28
CA LYS A 162 19.42 -3.16 7.47
C LYS A 162 19.00 -1.84 6.85
N TYR A 163 18.10 -1.89 5.88
CA TYR A 163 17.82 -0.76 5.01
C TYR A 163 16.32 -0.55 4.85
N GLY A 164 15.93 0.71 4.68
CA GLY A 164 14.61 1.10 4.19
C GLY A 164 14.78 1.90 2.91
N VAL A 165 13.82 1.80 1.98
CA VAL A 165 13.83 2.58 0.74
C VAL A 165 12.42 3.12 0.52
N ALA A 166 12.31 4.43 0.31
CA ALA A 166 11.04 5.10 0.07
C ALA A 166 11.16 6.13 -1.06
N LEU A 167 10.11 6.26 -1.85
CA LEU A 167 9.96 7.37 -2.79
C LEU A 167 9.49 8.61 -2.02
N LEU A 168 10.24 9.72 -2.13
CA LEU A 168 9.80 11.01 -1.61
C LEU A 168 8.97 11.76 -2.67
N GLU A 169 9.56 11.99 -3.84
CA GLU A 169 8.95 12.79 -4.91
C GLU A 169 9.62 12.52 -6.27
N GLY A 170 8.94 12.88 -7.36
CA GLY A 170 9.55 13.00 -8.68
C GLY A 170 10.18 14.38 -8.88
N VAL A 171 11.21 14.46 -9.70
CA VAL A 171 11.91 15.72 -10.03
C VAL A 171 11.62 16.11 -11.47
N LYS A 172 11.06 17.30 -11.67
CA LYS A 172 10.74 17.84 -12.99
C LYS A 172 11.99 18.14 -13.82
N LYS A 173 11.87 18.06 -15.15
CA LYS A 173 12.96 18.42 -16.07
C LYS A 173 13.40 19.87 -15.88
#